data_AF-A0AAW0JJF8-F1
#
_entry.id   AF-A0AAW0JJF8-F1
#
_cell.length_a   1.000
_cell.length_b   1.000
_cell.length_c   1.000
_cell.angle_alpha   90.00
_cell.angle_beta   90.00
_cell.angle_gamma   90.00
#
_symmetry.space_group_name_H-M   'P 1'
#
loop_
_entity.id
_entity.type
_entity.pdbx_description
1 polymer ?
#
loop_
_entity_poly.entity_id
_entity_poly.type
_entity_poly.pdbx_seq_one_letter_code
_entity_poly.pdbx_strand_id
1 'polypeptide(L)'
;MVNKKEVLEAVTIVETPPIVVVDIEGYVETPRDLHTFKTAFAEFISDECKRHFYKNWHKSKKAFTKYCKKWQDDMGKKQLEKDFNSMKKYCQVIRKIAHTQMGLLPLSQKKTHLMEIQVNGGTVTEKLDWAQERLEQQVSLNQVFGQNEMIDVMG
;
A
#
# COMPACT_ATOMS: atom_id res chain seq x y z
N MET A 1 30.00 24.19 -15.95
CA MET A 1 30.62 23.08 -15.19
C MET A 1 31.48 23.65 -14.08
N VAL A 2 31.02 23.61 -12.83
CA VAL A 2 31.88 23.88 -11.67
C VAL A 2 32.86 22.71 -11.60
N ASN A 3 34.08 22.95 -12.05
CA ASN A 3 35.05 21.92 -12.35
C ASN A 3 35.75 21.46 -11.05
N LYS A 4 35.40 20.28 -10.54
CA LYS A 4 36.06 19.55 -9.43
C LYS A 4 36.38 20.39 -8.18
N LYS A 5 35.51 21.33 -7.81
CA LYS A 5 35.59 22.06 -6.55
C LYS A 5 34.55 21.49 -5.58
N GLU A 6 34.88 21.45 -4.31
CA GLU A 6 33.91 21.14 -3.25
C GLU A 6 32.82 22.21 -3.24
N VAL A 7 31.57 21.77 -3.13
CA VAL A 7 30.39 22.62 -3.07
C VAL A 7 29.64 22.28 -1.80
N LEU A 8 29.18 23.30 -1.08
CA LEU A 8 28.32 23.12 0.08
C LEU A 8 26.86 23.07 -0.38
N GLU A 9 26.18 21.95 -0.12
CA GLU A 9 24.77 21.76 -0.43
C GLU A 9 23.98 21.46 0.85
N ALA A 10 22.85 22.15 1.01
CA ALA A 10 21.93 21.88 2.11
C ALA A 10 21.11 20.63 1.79
N VAL A 11 20.94 19.74 2.77
CA VAL A 11 20.19 18.49 2.62
C VAL A 11 19.16 18.33 3.73
N THR A 12 18.02 17.74 3.39
CA THR A 12 16.99 17.34 4.35
C THR A 12 17.09 15.84 4.60
N ILE A 13 17.21 15.44 5.87
CA ILE A 13 17.21 14.03 6.26
C ILE A 13 15.77 13.63 6.59
N VAL A 14 15.24 12.67 5.85
CA VAL A 14 13.90 12.12 6.06
C VAL A 14 14.02 10.66 6.50
N GLU A 15 13.47 10.33 7.65
CA GLU A 15 13.42 8.95 8.13
C GLU A 15 12.24 8.22 7.46
N THR A 16 12.55 7.14 6.74
CA THR A 16 11.57 6.38 5.95
C THR A 16 11.52 4.92 6.43
N PRO A 17 10.73 4.60 7.48
CA PRO A 17 10.60 3.23 7.94
C PRO A 17 9.95 2.36 6.85
N PRO A 18 10.22 1.05 6.80
CA PRO A 18 9.60 0.15 5.84
C PRO A 18 8.07 0.21 5.91
N ILE A 19 7.41 0.26 4.75
CA ILE A 19 5.94 0.29 4.66
C ILE A 19 5.41 -1.13 4.48
N VAL A 20 4.20 -1.41 4.97
CA VAL A 20 3.54 -2.72 4.81
C VAL A 20 2.36 -2.57 3.86
N VAL A 21 2.29 -3.44 2.86
CA VAL A 21 1.15 -3.49 1.93
C VAL A 21 0.00 -4.26 2.58
N VAL A 22 -1.18 -3.64 2.66
CA VAL A 22 -2.35 -4.20 3.35
C VAL A 22 -3.52 -4.51 2.44
N ASP A 23 -3.60 -3.91 1.26
CA ASP A 23 -4.63 -4.24 0.29
C ASP A 23 -4.19 -3.94 -1.15
N ILE A 24 -5.04 -4.38 -2.06
CA ILE A 24 -4.96 -4.15 -3.50
C ILE A 24 -6.30 -3.58 -3.95
N GLU A 25 -6.24 -2.51 -4.72
CA GLU A 25 -7.40 -1.85 -5.30
C GLU A 25 -7.32 -1.89 -6.82
N GLY A 26 -8.37 -2.42 -7.44
CA GLY A 26 -8.57 -2.37 -8.88
C GLY A 26 -9.43 -1.18 -9.27
N TYR A 27 -8.96 -0.39 -10.24
CA TYR A 27 -9.66 0.76 -10.79
C TYR A 27 -10.09 0.50 -12.22
N VAL A 28 -11.33 0.89 -12.52
CA VAL A 28 -11.89 0.89 -13.87
C VAL A 28 -12.01 2.32 -14.38
N GLU A 29 -11.59 2.54 -15.62
CA GLU A 29 -11.75 3.80 -16.32
C GLU A 29 -13.20 3.97 -16.76
N THR A 30 -13.79 5.08 -16.36
CA THR A 30 -15.09 5.52 -16.85
C THR A 30 -14.92 6.82 -17.62
N PRO A 31 -15.90 7.25 -18.44
CA PRO A 31 -15.75 8.45 -19.25
C PRO A 31 -15.47 9.75 -18.48
N ARG A 32 -15.68 9.76 -17.16
CA ARG A 32 -15.38 10.91 -16.31
C ARG A 32 -14.06 10.75 -15.58
N ASP A 33 -13.92 9.65 -14.83
CA ASP A 33 -12.78 9.40 -13.96
C ASP A 33 -12.53 7.89 -13.76
N LEU A 34 -11.41 7.58 -13.12
CA LEU A 34 -11.18 6.24 -12.57
C LEU A 34 -12.12 6.00 -11.38
N HIS A 35 -12.82 4.88 -11.39
CA HIS A 35 -13.66 4.43 -10.29
C HIS A 35 -13.10 3.15 -9.67
N THR A 36 -13.09 3.09 -8.33
CA THR A 36 -12.71 1.89 -7.60
C THR A 36 -13.69 0.76 -7.92
N PHE A 37 -13.19 -0.30 -8.53
CA PHE A 37 -13.98 -1.45 -8.94
C PHE A 37 -14.09 -2.48 -7.81
N LYS A 38 -12.96 -2.92 -7.28
CA LYS A 38 -12.87 -3.91 -6.19
C LYS A 38 -11.62 -3.67 -5.34
N THR A 39 -11.74 -3.97 -4.05
CA THR A 39 -10.64 -3.94 -3.09
C THR A 39 -10.47 -5.32 -2.45
N ALA A 40 -9.25 -5.82 -2.42
CA ALA A 40 -8.86 -7.07 -1.78
C ALA A 40 -7.87 -6.79 -0.64
N PHE A 41 -8.27 -7.06 0.60
CA PHE A 41 -7.40 -6.89 1.77
C PHE A 41 -6.59 -8.15 2.06
N ALA A 42 -5.46 -7.95 2.73
CA ALA A 42 -4.63 -8.99 3.34
C ALA A 42 -5.42 -9.88 4.32
N GLU A 43 -4.91 -11.09 4.56
CA GLU A 43 -5.44 -11.99 5.58
C GLU A 43 -5.13 -11.46 6.98
N PHE A 44 -3.89 -11.06 7.20
CA PHE A 44 -3.42 -10.49 8.44
C PHE A 44 -3.21 -8.98 8.32
N ILE A 45 -3.94 -8.22 9.13
CA ILE A 45 -3.78 -6.78 9.24
C ILE A 45 -3.31 -6.44 10.65
N SER A 46 -2.19 -5.72 10.74
CA SER A 46 -1.59 -5.28 11.99
C SER A 46 -2.55 -4.41 12.81
N ASP A 47 -2.42 -4.46 14.13
CA ASP A 47 -3.22 -3.62 15.03
C ASP A 47 -2.92 -2.12 14.85
N GLU A 48 -1.70 -1.79 14.42
CA GLU A 48 -1.33 -0.41 14.08
C GLU A 48 -2.12 0.10 12.87
N CYS A 49 -2.27 -0.74 11.82
CA CYS A 49 -3.13 -0.44 10.68
C CYS A 49 -4.60 -0.34 11.08
N LYS A 50 -5.11 -1.30 11.88
CA LYS A 50 -6.50 -1.26 12.37
C LYS A 50 -6.81 -0.01 13.19
N ARG A 51 -5.81 0.52 13.92
CA ARG A 51 -5.93 1.79 14.66
C ARG A 51 -6.28 2.96 13.75
N HIS A 52 -5.89 2.93 12.48
CA HIS A 52 -6.22 3.99 11.52
C HIS A 52 -7.75 4.19 11.38
N PHE A 53 -8.49 3.08 11.37
CA PHE A 53 -9.94 3.04 11.12
C PHE A 53 -10.80 3.42 12.33
N TYR A 54 -10.19 3.68 13.49
CA TYR A 54 -10.90 4.07 14.70
C TYR A 54 -10.38 5.38 15.26
N LYS A 55 -11.28 6.35 15.44
CA LYS A 55 -10.97 7.56 16.23
C LYS A 55 -10.63 7.19 17.68
N ASN A 56 -11.37 6.26 18.26
CA ASN A 56 -11.22 5.79 19.65
C ASN A 56 -10.83 4.31 19.73
N TRP A 57 -9.59 3.99 19.36
CA TRP A 57 -9.07 2.61 19.34
C TRP A 57 -9.23 1.84 20.66
N HIS A 58 -9.06 2.50 21.80
CA HIS A 58 -9.16 1.83 23.11
C HIS A 58 -10.57 1.28 23.40
N LYS A 59 -11.62 1.86 22.78
CA LYS A 59 -13.01 1.44 22.98
C LYS A 59 -13.51 0.46 21.93
N SER A 60 -12.80 0.29 20.81
CA SER A 60 -13.31 -0.49 19.66
C SER A 60 -12.16 -1.10 18.87
N LYS A 61 -12.15 -2.43 18.77
CA LYS A 61 -11.08 -3.22 18.12
C LYS A 61 -11.65 -4.36 17.26
N LYS A 62 -12.67 -4.08 16.44
CA LYS A 62 -13.36 -5.10 15.63
C LYS A 62 -13.19 -4.91 14.12
N ALA A 63 -12.20 -4.12 13.70
CA ALA A 63 -11.97 -3.88 12.27
C ALA A 63 -11.40 -5.14 11.62
N PHE A 64 -11.84 -5.39 10.39
CA PHE A 64 -11.42 -6.50 9.53
C PHE A 64 -11.65 -7.92 10.06
N THR A 65 -12.22 -8.11 11.26
CA THR A 65 -12.39 -9.45 11.84
C THR A 65 -13.23 -10.39 10.98
N LYS A 66 -14.23 -9.87 10.25
CA LYS A 66 -15.02 -10.66 9.27
C LYS A 66 -14.26 -10.90 7.97
N TYR A 67 -13.42 -9.96 7.56
CA TYR A 67 -12.68 -10.03 6.31
C TYR A 67 -11.55 -11.05 6.41
N CYS A 68 -10.76 -11.02 7.48
CA CYS A 68 -9.69 -11.99 7.73
C CYS A 68 -10.23 -13.43 7.72
N LYS A 69 -11.45 -13.66 8.24
CA LYS A 69 -12.10 -14.98 8.19
C LYS A 69 -12.40 -15.48 6.77
N LYS A 70 -12.60 -14.58 5.80
CA LYS A 70 -12.85 -14.98 4.39
C LYS A 70 -11.66 -15.72 3.79
N TRP A 71 -10.44 -15.40 4.23
CA TRP A 71 -9.24 -16.11 3.81
C TRP A 71 -9.14 -17.51 4.42
N GLN A 72 -9.89 -17.81 5.47
CA GLN A 72 -9.91 -19.12 6.11
C GLN A 72 -11.03 -20.01 5.55
N ASP A 73 -12.19 -19.43 5.25
CA ASP A 73 -13.36 -20.14 4.73
C ASP A 73 -13.23 -20.48 3.23
N ASP A 74 -13.54 -21.72 2.83
CA ASP A 74 -13.49 -22.15 1.41
C ASP A 74 -14.39 -21.33 0.49
N MET A 75 -15.57 -20.92 0.99
CA MET A 75 -16.47 -20.03 0.26
C MET A 75 -15.91 -18.62 0.12
N GLY A 76 -15.18 -18.14 1.12
CA GLY A 76 -14.53 -16.83 1.10
C GLY A 76 -13.36 -16.80 0.12
N LYS A 77 -12.52 -17.85 0.11
CA LYS A 77 -11.43 -18.02 -0.88
C LYS A 77 -11.95 -18.01 -2.32
N LYS A 78 -13.04 -18.75 -2.60
CA LYS A 78 -13.69 -18.76 -3.92
C LYS A 78 -14.20 -17.37 -4.32
N GLN A 79 -14.68 -16.58 -3.36
CA GLN A 79 -15.12 -15.22 -3.63
C GLN A 79 -13.93 -14.30 -3.95
N LEU A 80 -12.83 -14.39 -3.18
CA LEU A 80 -11.61 -13.64 -3.44
C LEU A 80 -11.03 -13.97 -4.82
N GLU A 81 -10.99 -15.24 -5.19
CA GLU A 81 -10.51 -15.68 -6.50
C GLU A 81 -11.37 -15.12 -7.65
N LYS A 82 -12.71 -15.11 -7.49
CA LYS A 82 -13.62 -14.44 -8.43
C LYS A 82 -13.37 -12.93 -8.50
N ASP A 83 -13.08 -12.29 -7.37
CA ASP A 83 -12.78 -10.87 -7.31
C ASP A 83 -11.46 -10.56 -8.03
N PHE A 84 -10.41 -11.36 -7.83
CA PHE A 84 -9.14 -11.26 -8.57
C PHE A 84 -9.32 -11.48 -10.07
N ASN A 85 -10.08 -12.50 -10.48
CA ASN A 85 -10.38 -12.74 -11.89
C ASN A 85 -11.16 -11.59 -12.54
N SER A 86 -12.09 -10.98 -11.79
CA SER A 86 -12.81 -9.79 -12.25
C SER A 86 -11.88 -8.59 -12.38
N MET A 87 -10.95 -8.41 -11.44
CA MET A 87 -9.95 -7.35 -11.51
C MET A 87 -9.02 -7.52 -12.72
N LYS A 88 -8.55 -8.73 -13.01
CA LYS A 88 -7.73 -9.03 -14.20
C LYS A 88 -8.44 -8.67 -15.51
N LYS A 89 -9.76 -8.84 -15.56
CA LYS A 89 -10.57 -8.64 -16.77
C LYS A 89 -10.98 -7.19 -17.00
N TYR A 90 -11.37 -6.47 -15.95
CA TYR A 90 -12.04 -5.18 -16.08
C TYR A 90 -11.21 -3.98 -15.63
N CYS A 91 -10.21 -4.17 -14.76
CA CYS A 91 -9.43 -3.05 -14.26
C CYS A 91 -8.35 -2.64 -15.26
N GLN A 92 -8.10 -1.34 -15.40
CA GLN A 92 -6.99 -0.80 -16.17
C GLN A 92 -5.82 -0.42 -15.26
N VAL A 93 -6.12 0.05 -14.05
CA VAL A 93 -5.14 0.51 -13.08
C VAL A 93 -5.24 -0.32 -11.81
N ILE A 94 -4.11 -0.78 -11.31
CA ILE A 94 -4.01 -1.45 -10.02
C ILE A 94 -3.24 -0.53 -9.08
N ARG A 95 -3.80 -0.29 -7.90
CA ARG A 95 -3.16 0.42 -6.80
C ARG A 95 -3.06 -0.52 -5.61
N LYS A 96 -2.14 -0.21 -4.71
CA LYS A 96 -1.96 -0.88 -3.43
C LYS A 96 -2.16 0.14 -2.34
N ILE A 97 -2.85 -0.20 -1.25
CA ILE A 97 -2.75 0.60 -0.04
C ILE A 97 -1.63 0.01 0.81
N ALA A 98 -0.69 0.88 1.15
CA ALA A 98 0.37 0.59 2.10
C ALA A 98 0.23 1.50 3.31
N HIS A 99 0.69 1.02 4.46
CA HIS A 99 0.79 1.84 5.66
C HIS A 99 2.21 1.97 6.16
N THR A 100 2.50 3.11 6.78
CA THR A 100 3.75 3.32 7.51
C THR A 100 3.75 2.56 8.84
N GLN A 101 4.94 2.24 9.35
CA GLN A 101 5.13 1.61 10.66
C GLN A 101 5.59 2.66 11.67
N MET A 102 4.62 3.35 12.27
CA MET A 102 4.92 4.45 13.20
C MET A 102 5.54 3.97 14.52
N GLY A 103 5.32 2.72 14.91
CA GLY A 103 5.92 2.13 16.11
C GLY A 103 7.45 1.97 16.05
N LEU A 104 8.03 2.02 14.84
CA LEU A 104 9.49 1.97 14.65
C LEU A 104 10.16 3.33 14.86
N LEU A 105 9.38 4.42 14.77
CA LEU A 105 9.88 5.77 14.94
C LEU A 105 9.89 6.15 16.42
N PRO A 106 10.83 7.01 16.87
CA PRO A 106 10.87 7.53 18.24
C PRO A 106 9.79 8.60 18.50
N LEU A 107 8.58 8.39 17.98
CA LEU A 107 7.44 9.31 18.08
C LEU A 107 6.33 8.71 18.96
N SER A 108 5.55 9.58 19.59
CA SER A 108 4.41 9.15 20.43
C SER A 108 3.20 8.67 19.61
N GLN A 109 3.17 8.97 18.31
CA GLN A 109 2.08 8.61 17.43
C GLN A 109 2.08 7.12 17.10
N LYS A 110 1.00 6.42 17.47
CA LYS A 110 0.78 5.00 17.14
C LYS A 110 -0.16 4.76 15.97
N LYS A 111 -0.77 5.83 15.43
CA LYS A 111 -1.72 5.73 14.30
C LYS A 111 -0.89 5.74 13.01
N THR A 112 -1.05 4.73 12.18
CA THR A 112 -0.34 4.63 10.89
C THR A 112 -0.94 5.58 9.86
N HIS A 113 -0.12 5.97 8.88
CA HIS A 113 -0.57 6.70 7.70
C HIS A 113 -0.83 5.69 6.59
N LEU A 114 -2.03 5.69 6.02
CA LEU A 114 -2.40 4.89 4.84
C LEU A 114 -2.19 5.74 3.59
N MET A 115 -1.60 5.15 2.56
CA MET A 115 -1.37 5.79 1.27
C MET A 115 -1.65 4.78 0.15
N GLU A 116 -2.35 5.25 -0.88
CA GLU A 116 -2.51 4.52 -2.13
C GLU A 116 -1.29 4.74 -3.02
N ILE A 117 -0.72 3.65 -3.52
CA ILE A 117 0.44 3.67 -4.41
C ILE A 117 0.07 2.91 -5.67
N GLN A 118 0.18 3.56 -6.83
CA GLN A 118 -0.08 2.94 -8.11
C GLN A 118 1.03 1.95 -8.49
N VAL A 119 0.65 0.76 -8.95
CA VAL A 119 1.59 -0.22 -9.49
C VAL A 119 1.83 0.04 -10.97
N ASN A 120 3.06 0.36 -11.32
CA ASN A 120 3.49 0.66 -12.68
C ASN A 120 4.29 -0.49 -13.29
N GLY A 121 4.36 -0.52 -14.63
CA GLY A 121 5.04 -1.58 -15.40
C GLY A 121 4.19 -2.81 -15.69
N GLY A 122 4.50 -3.50 -16.79
CA GLY A 122 3.86 -4.77 -17.18
C GLY A 122 2.38 -4.69 -17.57
N THR A 123 1.78 -5.85 -17.77
CA THR A 123 0.34 -6.01 -18.02
C THR A 123 -0.48 -5.93 -16.72
N VAL A 124 -1.79 -5.67 -16.80
CA VAL A 124 -2.67 -5.61 -15.62
C VAL A 124 -2.63 -6.91 -14.80
N THR A 125 -2.54 -8.05 -15.47
CA THR A 125 -2.42 -9.36 -14.82
C THR A 125 -1.12 -9.48 -14.04
N GLU A 126 0.01 -9.10 -14.65
CA GLU A 126 1.31 -9.08 -13.97
C GLU A 126 1.33 -8.14 -12.77
N LYS A 127 0.73 -6.95 -12.90
CA LYS A 127 0.60 -5.99 -11.80
C LYS A 127 -0.16 -6.59 -10.62
N LEU A 128 -1.26 -7.30 -10.89
CA LEU A 128 -2.09 -7.90 -9.86
C LEU A 128 -1.39 -9.09 -9.19
N ASP A 129 -0.73 -9.95 -9.96
CA ASP A 129 0.02 -11.08 -9.42
C ASP A 129 1.21 -10.61 -8.57
N TRP A 130 1.96 -9.63 -9.07
CA TRP A 130 3.02 -8.95 -8.31
C TRP A 130 2.50 -8.24 -7.06
N ALA A 131 1.25 -7.74 -7.11
CA ALA A 131 0.61 -7.12 -5.97
C ALA A 131 0.21 -8.13 -4.90
N GLN A 132 -0.34 -9.26 -5.31
CA GLN A 132 -0.77 -10.34 -4.44
C GLN A 132 0.41 -10.97 -3.69
N GLU A 133 1.54 -11.19 -4.36
CA GLU A 133 2.76 -11.74 -3.72
C GLU A 133 3.32 -10.87 -2.59
N ARG A 134 3.08 -9.55 -2.66
CA ARG A 134 3.61 -8.55 -1.72
C ARG A 134 2.63 -8.13 -0.65
N LEU A 135 1.43 -8.72 -0.61
CA LEU A 135 0.52 -8.53 0.51
C LEU A 135 1.21 -8.97 1.81
N GLU A 136 1.05 -8.18 2.88
CA GLU A 136 1.64 -8.42 4.20
C GLU A 136 3.17 -8.30 4.27
N GLN A 137 3.84 -8.09 3.13
CA GLN A 137 5.28 -7.92 3.09
C GLN A 137 5.68 -6.46 3.32
N GLN A 138 6.88 -6.29 3.87
CA GLN A 138 7.50 -4.99 4.03
C GLN A 138 8.20 -4.58 2.74
N VAL A 139 7.99 -3.34 2.33
CA VAL A 139 8.67 -2.68 1.21
C VAL A 139 9.57 -1.59 1.79
N SER A 140 10.86 -1.67 1.49
CA SER A 140 11.84 -0.67 1.91
C SER A 140 12.03 0.41 0.83
N LEU A 141 12.50 1.59 1.25
CA LEU A 141 12.70 2.72 0.34
C LEU A 141 13.62 2.38 -0.85
N ASN A 142 14.70 1.64 -0.56
CA ASN A 142 15.71 1.25 -1.56
C ASN A 142 15.17 0.30 -2.65
N GLN A 143 14.00 -0.31 -2.42
CA GLN A 143 13.32 -1.13 -3.44
C GLN A 143 12.46 -0.27 -4.39
N VAL A 144 12.14 0.96 -4.00
CA VAL A 144 11.25 1.86 -4.75
C VAL A 144 12.05 2.92 -5.49
N PHE A 145 13.03 3.55 -4.85
CA PHE A 145 13.79 4.66 -5.41
C PHE A 145 15.25 4.29 -5.65
N GLY A 146 15.80 4.81 -6.75
CA GLY A 146 17.21 4.71 -7.08
C GLY A 146 18.07 5.76 -6.37
N GLN A 147 19.35 5.46 -6.19
CA GLN A 147 20.30 6.49 -5.74
C GLN A 147 20.49 7.55 -6.83
N ASN A 148 20.48 8.83 -6.44
CA ASN A 148 20.59 9.99 -7.34
C ASN A 148 19.42 10.16 -8.32
N GLU A 149 18.27 9.58 -8.01
CA GLU A 149 17.03 9.83 -8.75
C GLU A 149 16.43 11.19 -8.36
N MET A 150 15.90 11.91 -9.34
CA MET A 150 15.13 13.14 -9.10
C MET A 150 13.73 12.75 -8.64
N ILE A 151 13.36 13.14 -7.41
CA ILE A 151 12.07 12.81 -6.81
C ILE A 151 11.28 14.06 -6.48
N ASP A 152 9.95 13.96 -6.56
CA ASP A 152 9.04 14.99 -6.08
C ASP A 152 8.69 14.74 -4.62
N VAL A 153 8.64 15.81 -3.82
CA VAL A 153 8.27 15.76 -2.40
C VAL A 153 6.93 16.49 -2.21
N MET A 154 5.94 15.76 -1.70
CA MET A 154 4.64 16.31 -1.29
C MET A 154 4.52 16.20 0.23
N GLY A 155 4.06 17.26 0.90
CA GLY A 155 3.94 17.35 2.36
C GLY A 155 2.76 18.20 2.81
#